data_AF-A0A2X1MYL0-F1
#
_entry.id   AF-A0A2X1MYL0-F1
#
_cell.length_a   1.000
_cell.length_b   1.000
_cell.length_c   1.000
_cell.angle_alpha   90.00
_cell.angle_beta   90.00
_cell.angle_gamma   90.00
#
_symmetry.space_group_name_H-M   'P 1'
#
loop_
_entity.id
_entity.type
_entity.pdbx_description
1 polymer ?
#
loop_
_entity_poly.entity_id
_entity_poly.type
_entity_poly.pdbx_seq_one_letter_code
_entity_poly.pdbx_strand_id
1 'polypeptide(L)'
;MLLMFALFGVMFWAIWSDLITVFSYLDSITLWHYNGTEAGAAVVKNVTMGSLLFAIIASMVAWALIRNLPGLLEVLVLSRLNMRQGASYAITTILNYIIIAVGAMTVFDRWASLGINSSGWPQHYP
;
A
#
# COMPACT_ATOMS: atom_id res chain seq x y z
N MET A 1 5.10 37.36 3.97
CA MET A 1 5.37 35.94 3.65
C MET A 1 4.43 35.01 4.42
N LEU A 2 4.40 35.01 5.75
CA LEU A 2 3.52 34.13 6.55
C LEU A 2 2.01 34.28 6.23
N LEU A 3 1.52 35.51 6.08
CA LEU A 3 0.12 35.79 5.70
C LEU A 3 -0.25 35.15 4.34
N MET A 4 0.68 35.15 3.40
CA MET A 4 0.45 34.62 2.05
C MET A 4 0.38 33.09 2.06
N PHE A 5 1.25 32.43 2.85
CA PHE A 5 1.17 30.99 3.09
C PHE A 5 -0.11 30.60 3.84
N ALA A 6 -0.56 31.41 4.82
CA ALA A 6 -1.80 31.17 5.53
C ALA A 6 -3.02 31.26 4.60
N LEU A 7 -3.10 32.30 3.77
CA LEU A 7 -4.18 32.46 2.78
C LEU A 7 -4.19 31.32 1.75
N PHE A 8 -3.01 30.92 1.27
CA PHE A 8 -2.88 29.77 0.37
C PHE A 8 -3.33 28.47 1.05
N GLY A 9 -2.93 28.25 2.30
CA GLY A 9 -3.35 27.08 3.09
C GLY A 9 -4.86 27.03 3.33
N VAL A 10 -5.50 28.17 3.60
CA VAL A 10 -6.96 28.27 3.76
C VAL A 10 -7.68 28.01 2.44
N MET A 11 -7.21 28.59 1.33
CA MET A 11 -7.79 28.32 -0.01
C MET A 11 -7.64 26.85 -0.39
N PHE A 12 -6.48 26.26 -0.14
CA PHE A 12 -6.25 24.85 -0.37
C PHE A 12 -7.18 24.00 0.51
N TRP A 13 -7.24 24.27 1.81
CA TRP A 13 -8.15 23.57 2.72
C TRP A 13 -9.61 23.68 2.26
N ALA A 14 -10.06 24.85 1.81
CA ALA A 14 -11.42 25.06 1.31
C ALA A 14 -11.75 24.14 0.12
N ILE A 15 -10.84 24.01 -0.85
CA ILE A 15 -11.03 23.16 -2.04
C ILE A 15 -11.13 21.67 -1.66
N TRP A 16 -10.33 21.22 -0.69
CA TRP A 16 -10.27 19.81 -0.29
C TRP A 16 -11.25 19.45 0.85
N SER A 17 -11.85 20.45 1.51
CA SER A 17 -12.77 20.23 2.65
C SER A 17 -14.04 19.45 2.27
N ASP A 18 -14.55 19.66 1.07
CA ASP A 18 -15.73 18.93 0.56
C ASP A 18 -15.46 17.43 0.43
N LEU A 19 -14.24 17.06 0.00
CA LEU A 19 -13.85 15.65 -0.10
C LEU A 19 -13.85 14.98 1.28
N ILE A 20 -13.31 15.65 2.30
CA ILE A 20 -13.31 15.14 3.69
C ILE A 20 -14.74 14.89 4.17
N THR A 21 -15.67 15.79 3.83
CA THR A 21 -17.09 15.66 4.21
C THR A 21 -17.75 14.47 3.53
N VAL A 22 -17.47 14.23 2.24
CA VAL A 22 -17.96 13.05 1.50
C VAL A 22 -17.41 11.75 2.12
N PHE A 23 -16.13 11.72 2.49
CA PHE A 23 -15.54 10.58 3.19
C PHE A 23 -16.22 10.33 4.54
N SER A 24 -16.53 11.37 5.31
CA SER A 24 -17.28 11.25 6.57
C SER A 24 -18.67 10.65 6.37
N TYR A 25 -19.34 10.99 5.27
CA TYR A 25 -20.64 10.41 4.94
C TYR A 25 -20.52 8.91 4.59
N LEU A 26 -19.52 8.53 3.79
CA LEU A 26 -19.26 7.13 3.47
C LEU A 26 -18.82 6.30 4.69
N ASP A 27 -18.17 6.92 5.67
CA ASP A 27 -17.78 6.26 6.91
C ASP A 27 -18.98 5.96 7.82
N SER A 28 -20.06 6.76 7.72
CA SER A 28 -21.30 6.48 8.44
C SER A 28 -22.00 5.18 8.00
N ILE A 29 -21.69 4.68 6.79
CA ILE A 29 -22.24 3.44 6.25
C ILE A 29 -21.32 2.27 6.64
N THR A 30 -21.68 1.57 7.71
CA THR A 30 -20.99 0.35 8.17
C THR A 30 -21.43 -0.86 7.35
N LEU A 31 -20.47 -1.59 6.76
CA LEU A 31 -20.73 -2.80 5.97
C LEU A 31 -20.76 -4.05 6.86
N TRP A 32 -19.74 -4.23 7.70
CA TRP A 32 -19.70 -5.32 8.68
C TRP A 32 -18.85 -4.96 9.90
N HIS A 33 -19.09 -5.70 10.98
CA HIS A 33 -18.34 -5.60 12.23
C HIS A 33 -17.35 -6.77 12.33
N TYR A 34 -16.15 -6.51 12.82
CA TYR A 34 -15.17 -7.53 13.15
C TYR A 34 -14.59 -7.27 14.53
N ASN A 35 -14.50 -8.31 15.35
CA ASN A 35 -13.90 -8.23 16.68
C ASN A 35 -12.38 -8.28 16.51
N GLY A 36 -11.72 -7.12 16.55
CA GLY A 36 -10.27 -7.02 16.59
C GLY A 36 -9.76 -7.05 18.03
N THR A 37 -8.54 -7.51 18.23
CA THR A 37 -7.83 -7.31 19.49
C THR A 37 -6.84 -6.16 19.32
N GLU A 38 -7.08 -5.05 20.02
CA GLU A 38 -6.12 -3.94 20.11
C GLU A 38 -5.66 -3.79 21.55
N ALA A 39 -4.35 -3.76 21.76
CA ALA A 39 -3.73 -3.60 23.09
C ALA A 39 -4.26 -4.58 24.16
N GLY A 40 -4.64 -5.81 23.78
CA GLY A 40 -5.14 -6.83 24.70
C GLY A 40 -6.64 -6.72 25.06
N ALA A 41 -7.36 -5.73 24.52
CA ALA A 41 -8.82 -5.61 24.66
C ALA A 41 -9.53 -6.01 23.36
N ALA A 42 -10.67 -6.69 23.48
CA ALA A 42 -11.55 -6.95 22.35
C ALA A 42 -12.23 -5.63 21.94
N VAL A 43 -11.82 -5.07 20.82
CA VAL A 43 -12.37 -3.85 20.23
C VAL A 43 -13.18 -4.23 18.99
N VAL A 44 -14.46 -3.87 18.99
CA VAL A 44 -15.30 -4.02 17.79
C VAL A 44 -14.86 -2.97 16.78
N LYS A 45 -14.25 -3.43 15.68
CA LYS A 45 -13.90 -2.59 14.54
C LYS A 45 -14.98 -2.67 13.48
N ASN A 46 -15.35 -1.51 12.95
CA ASN A 46 -16.32 -1.41 11.87
C ASN A 46 -15.57 -1.25 10.55
N VAL A 47 -15.91 -2.07 9.56
CA VAL A 47 -15.47 -1.82 8.18
C VAL A 47 -16.56 -1.01 7.49
N THR A 48 -16.22 0.23 7.16
CA THR A 48 -17.13 1.21 6.56
C THR A 48 -16.89 1.31 5.05
N MET A 49 -17.88 1.79 4.30
CA MET A 49 -17.71 2.04 2.86
C MET A 49 -16.60 3.07 2.59
N GLY A 50 -16.47 4.07 3.49
CA GLY A 50 -15.38 5.04 3.48
C GLY A 50 -14.00 4.39 3.59
N SER A 51 -13.83 3.41 4.49
CA SER A 51 -12.56 2.70 4.67
C SER A 51 -12.13 1.90 3.43
N LEU A 52 -13.08 1.28 2.72
CA LEU A 52 -12.79 0.54 1.47
C LEU A 52 -12.37 1.48 0.34
N LEU A 53 -13.12 2.56 0.15
CA LEU A 53 -12.80 3.54 -0.89
C LEU A 53 -11.45 4.22 -0.61
N PHE A 54 -11.19 4.55 0.66
CA PHE A 54 -9.89 5.05 1.08
C PHE A 54 -8.77 4.03 0.83
N ALA A 55 -8.97 2.75 1.15
CA ALA A 55 -7.96 1.70 0.90
C ALA A 55 -7.64 1.56 -0.59
N ILE A 56 -8.63 1.65 -1.48
CA ILE A 56 -8.42 1.61 -2.93
C ILE A 56 -7.62 2.83 -3.40
N ILE A 57 -8.02 4.04 -3.00
CA ILE A 57 -7.31 5.27 -3.36
C ILE A 57 -5.89 5.27 -2.81
N ALA A 58 -5.70 4.93 -1.53
CA ALA A 58 -4.40 4.82 -0.90
C ALA A 58 -3.51 3.79 -1.61
N SER A 59 -4.08 2.66 -2.03
CA SER A 59 -3.35 1.63 -2.81
C SER A 59 -2.95 2.15 -4.20
N MET A 60 -3.82 2.87 -4.91
CA MET A 60 -3.49 3.50 -6.19
C MET A 60 -2.39 4.56 -6.03
N VAL A 61 -2.49 5.40 -5.00
CA VAL A 61 -1.49 6.42 -4.69
C VAL A 61 -0.17 5.78 -4.31
N ALA A 62 -0.17 4.75 -3.45
CA ALA A 62 1.03 4.01 -3.08
C ALA A 62 1.68 3.35 -4.30
N TRP A 63 0.89 2.73 -5.17
CA TRP A 63 1.39 2.15 -6.42
C TRP A 63 1.97 3.21 -7.36
N ALA A 64 1.28 4.34 -7.53
CA ALA A 64 1.77 5.47 -8.29
C ALA A 64 3.08 6.01 -7.68
N LEU A 65 3.18 6.12 -6.35
CA LEU A 65 4.40 6.52 -5.67
C LEU A 65 5.51 5.51 -5.92
N ILE A 66 5.28 4.22 -5.72
CA ILE A 66 6.29 3.17 -5.97
C ILE A 66 6.80 3.24 -7.41
N ARG A 67 5.93 3.55 -8.38
CA ARG A 67 6.31 3.68 -9.80
C ARG A 67 7.01 5.00 -10.12
N ASN A 68 6.65 6.09 -9.45
CA ASN A 68 7.25 7.41 -9.65
C ASN A 68 8.48 7.64 -8.75
N LEU A 69 8.66 6.86 -7.70
CA LEU A 69 9.78 6.92 -6.75
C LEU A 69 11.12 6.70 -7.44
N PRO A 70 11.29 5.78 -8.41
CA PRO A 70 12.52 5.69 -9.19
C PRO A 70 12.85 7.02 -9.90
N GLY A 71 11.87 7.66 -10.54
CA GLY A 71 12.09 8.94 -11.22
C GLY A 71 12.32 10.11 -10.26
N LEU A 72 11.62 10.14 -9.12
CA LEU A 72 11.80 11.16 -8.09
C LEU A 72 13.14 11.00 -7.36
N LEU A 73 13.54 9.75 -7.06
CA LEU A 73 14.85 9.42 -6.53
C LEU A 73 15.94 9.75 -7.54
N GLU A 74 15.72 9.52 -8.83
CA GLU A 74 16.67 9.95 -9.85
C GLU A 74 16.88 11.45 -9.80
N VAL A 75 15.82 12.26 -9.81
CA VAL A 75 15.96 13.72 -9.76
C VAL A 75 16.53 14.20 -8.42
N LEU A 76 16.07 13.67 -7.28
CA LEU A 76 16.51 14.15 -5.96
C LEU A 76 17.91 13.66 -5.56
N VAL A 77 18.27 12.42 -5.93
CA VAL A 77 19.58 11.82 -5.64
C VAL A 77 20.60 12.21 -6.72
N LEU A 78 20.27 12.16 -8.02
CA LEU A 78 21.21 12.60 -9.07
C LEU A 78 21.38 14.13 -9.11
N SER A 79 20.40 14.94 -8.69
CA SER A 79 20.63 16.39 -8.60
C SER A 79 21.62 16.76 -7.49
N ARG A 80 21.79 15.93 -6.46
CA ARG A 80 22.75 16.15 -5.36
C ARG A 80 24.06 15.38 -5.52
N LEU A 81 24.04 14.29 -6.29
CA LEU A 81 25.22 13.49 -6.63
C LEU A 81 25.50 13.65 -8.12
N ASN A 82 26.36 14.61 -8.47
CA ASN A 82 26.91 14.78 -9.81
C ASN A 82 27.84 13.59 -10.14
N MET A 83 27.30 12.39 -10.36
CA MET A 83 28.09 11.20 -10.68
C MET A 83 27.30 10.17 -11.50
N ARG A 84 27.59 10.14 -12.81
CA ARG A 84 27.42 9.03 -13.80
C ARG A 84 26.32 7.99 -13.51
N GLN A 85 25.25 8.07 -14.31
CA GLN A 85 24.33 7.08 -14.92
C GLN A 85 24.40 5.55 -14.62
N GLY A 86 25.39 5.00 -13.92
CA GLY A 86 25.53 3.57 -13.60
C GLY A 86 24.85 3.09 -12.31
N ALA A 87 24.61 3.96 -11.33
CA ALA A 87 24.05 3.55 -10.04
C ALA A 87 22.54 3.24 -10.09
N SER A 88 21.77 3.97 -10.90
CA SER A 88 20.31 3.77 -11.02
C SER A 88 19.95 2.41 -11.64
N TYR A 89 20.77 1.94 -12.60
CA TYR A 89 20.60 0.62 -13.21
C TYR A 89 20.89 -0.50 -12.21
N ALA A 90 21.96 -0.36 -11.40
CA ALA A 90 22.31 -1.33 -10.37
C ALA A 90 21.23 -1.42 -9.28
N ILE A 91 20.68 -0.28 -8.85
CA ILE A 91 19.59 -0.25 -7.86
C ILE A 91 18.34 -0.93 -8.42
N THR A 92 17.96 -0.63 -9.67
CA THR A 92 16.78 -1.26 -10.32
C THR A 92 16.96 -2.77 -10.45
N THR A 93 18.16 -3.23 -10.83
CA THR A 93 18.48 -4.66 -10.93
C THR A 93 18.38 -5.35 -9.57
N ILE A 94 18.98 -4.77 -8.52
CA ILE A 94 18.93 -5.33 -7.16
C ILE A 94 17.48 -5.37 -6.64
N LEU A 95 16.71 -4.30 -6.86
CA LEU A 95 15.32 -4.19 -6.41
C LEU A 95 14.43 -5.23 -7.12
N ASN A 96 14.66 -5.47 -8.41
CA ASN A 96 13.97 -6.52 -9.17
C ASN A 96 14.31 -7.92 -8.63
N TYR A 97 15.58 -8.21 -8.33
CA TYR A 97 15.97 -9.49 -7.72
C TYR A 97 15.34 -9.71 -6.34
N ILE A 98 15.23 -8.68 -5.51
CA ILE A 98 14.57 -8.78 -4.19
C ILE A 98 13.08 -9.09 -4.35
N ILE A 99 12.39 -8.41 -5.26
CA ILE A 99 10.96 -8.66 -5.53
C ILE A 99 10.75 -10.09 -6.02
N ILE A 100 11.60 -10.59 -6.94
CA ILE A 100 11.54 -11.97 -7.43
C ILE A 100 11.79 -12.97 -6.29
N ALA A 101 12.78 -12.73 -5.44
CA ALA A 101 13.12 -13.63 -4.33
C ALA A 101 11.98 -13.72 -3.30
N VAL A 102 11.41 -12.58 -2.89
CA VAL A 102 10.27 -12.55 -1.97
C VAL A 102 9.03 -13.19 -2.61
N GLY A 103 8.76 -12.88 -3.87
CA GLY A 103 7.69 -13.51 -4.64
C GLY A 103 7.84 -15.03 -4.69
N ALA A 104 9.03 -15.54 -4.98
CA ALA A 104 9.32 -16.96 -5.01
C ALA A 104 9.12 -17.63 -3.64
N MET A 105 9.57 -16.99 -2.55
CA MET A 105 9.36 -17.49 -1.19
C MET A 105 7.87 -17.60 -0.86
N THR A 106 7.09 -16.55 -1.11
CA THR A 106 5.64 -16.58 -0.82
C THR A 106 4.89 -17.61 -1.67
N VAL A 107 5.27 -17.80 -2.94
CA VAL A 107 4.70 -18.83 -3.82
C VAL A 107 5.08 -20.22 -3.32
N PHE A 108 6.34 -20.43 -2.93
CA PHE A 108 6.82 -21.71 -2.43
C PHE A 108 6.17 -22.07 -1.09
N ASP A 109 6.08 -21.12 -0.17
CA ASP A 109 5.40 -21.28 1.12
C ASP A 109 3.92 -21.60 0.91
N ARG A 110 3.26 -20.92 -0.05
CA ARG A 110 1.87 -21.19 -0.38
C ARG A 110 1.70 -22.58 -1.01
N TRP A 111 2.57 -22.97 -1.92
CA TRP A 111 2.57 -24.30 -2.54
C TRP A 111 2.78 -25.41 -1.49
N ALA A 112 3.72 -25.24 -0.57
CA ALA A 112 3.96 -26.16 0.55
C ALA A 112 2.76 -26.23 1.51
N SER A 113 2.10 -25.10 1.78
CA SER A 113 0.90 -25.03 2.65
C SER A 113 -0.33 -25.71 2.05
N LEU A 114 -0.41 -25.80 0.72
CA LEU A 114 -1.50 -26.47 0.01
C LEU A 114 -1.36 -28.00 0.05
N GLY A 115 -0.29 -28.52 0.65
CA GLY A 115 -0.14 -29.95 0.90
C GLY A 115 -0.14 -30.77 -0.38
N ILE A 116 0.33 -30.21 -1.51
CA ILE A 116 0.52 -30.96 -2.76
C ILE A 116 1.72 -31.89 -2.57
N ASN A 117 1.49 -32.95 -1.80
CA ASN A 117 2.28 -34.15 -1.81
C ASN A 117 2.13 -34.79 -3.20
N SER A 118 3.25 -35.10 -3.84
CA SER A 118 3.30 -35.78 -5.14
C SER A 118 2.76 -37.22 -5.12
N SER A 119 2.01 -37.63 -4.09
CA SER A 119 1.39 -38.94 -3.94
C SER A 119 -0.11 -38.87 -4.25
N GLY A 120 -0.45 -38.69 -5.52
CA GLY A 120 -1.83 -38.72 -6.03
C GLY A 120 -2.45 -40.12 -6.06
N TRP A 121 -2.55 -40.80 -4.91
CA TRP A 121 -3.30 -42.05 -4.79
C TRP A 121 -4.50 -41.86 -3.86
N PRO A 122 -5.74 -42.15 -4.31
CA PRO A 122 -6.91 -42.10 -3.45
C PRO A 122 -6.82 -43.26 -2.46
N GLN A 123 -6.63 -42.95 -1.18
CA GLN A 123 -6.78 -43.95 -0.12
C GLN A 123 -8.28 -44.17 0.11
N HIS A 124 -8.82 -45.21 -0.54
CA HIS A 124 -10.06 -45.84 -0.11
C HIS A 124 -9.87 -46.36 1.32
N TYR A 125 -10.63 -45.82 2.26
CA TYR A 125 -10.80 -46.41 3.59
C TYR A 125 -11.99 -47.41 3.56
N PRO A 126 -11.86 -48.59 4.20
CA PRO A 126 -12.93 -49.58 4.29
C PRO A 126 -14.08 -49.15 5.21
#